data_AF-A0A9D2P533-F1
#
_entry.id   AF-A0A9D2P533-F1
#
_cell.length_a   1.000
_cell.length_b   1.000
_cell.length_c   1.000
_cell.angle_alpha   90.00
_cell.angle_beta   90.00
_cell.angle_gamma   90.00
#
_symmetry.space_group_name_H-M   'P 1'
#
loop_
_entity.id
_entity.type
_entity.pdbx_description
1 polymer ?
#
loop_
_entity_poly.entity_id
_entity_poly.type
_entity_poly.pdbx_seq_one_letter_code
_entity_poly.pdbx_strand_id
1 'polypeptide(L)'
;MKRDKVLSLIGLAMKAGRCASGEMMTESETKSGRARLVIIASDASENTKKKFRDMCKFYKVPIYIYGDKDTLGHAMGKEFRA
;
A
#
# COMPACT_ATOMS: atom_id res chain seq x y z
N MET A 1 -24.24 4.79 -4.69
CA MET A 1 -22.77 4.78 -4.46
C MET A 1 -22.35 3.40 -3.97
N LYS A 2 -21.71 2.57 -4.82
CA LYS A 2 -21.07 1.35 -4.32
C LYS A 2 -19.84 1.80 -3.53
N ARG A 3 -19.83 1.61 -2.20
CA ARG A 3 -18.60 1.74 -1.42
C ARG A 3 -17.61 0.72 -1.98
N ASP A 4 -16.44 1.18 -2.42
CA ASP A 4 -15.34 0.28 -2.77
C ASP A 4 -14.99 -0.55 -1.53
N LYS A 5 -15.37 -1.83 -1.60
CA LYS A 5 -15.14 -2.78 -0.51
C LYS A 5 -13.65 -2.88 -0.19
N VAL A 6 -12.79 -2.74 -1.20
CA VAL A 6 -11.32 -2.72 -1.06
C VAL A 6 -10.87 -1.55 -0.19
N LEU A 7 -11.33 -0.32 -0.49
CA LEU A 7 -10.98 0.87 0.31
C LEU A 7 -11.50 0.75 1.75
N SER A 8 -12.72 0.20 1.92
CA SER A 8 -13.29 -0.04 3.26
C SER A 8 -12.46 -1.05 4.06
N LEU A 9 -11.95 -2.11 3.42
CA LEU A 9 -11.07 -3.10 4.05
C LEU A 9 -9.69 -2.52 4.39
N ILE A 10 -9.13 -1.65 3.53
CA ILE A 10 -7.88 -0.93 3.81
C ILE A 10 -8.03 -0.08 5.07
N GLY A 11 -9.12 0.69 5.17
CA GLY A 11 -9.41 1.48 6.38
C GLY A 11 -9.57 0.62 7.63
N LEU A 12 -10.20 -0.55 7.53
CA LEU A 12 -10.31 -1.49 8.65
C LEU A 12 -8.95 -2.07 9.06
N ALA A 13 -8.11 -2.45 8.10
CA ALA A 13 -6.76 -2.95 8.36
C ALA A 13 -5.87 -1.89 9.03
N MET A 14 -6.03 -0.63 8.62
CA MET A 14 -5.37 0.51 9.24
C MET A 14 -5.85 0.73 10.67
N LYS A 15 -7.16 0.70 10.92
CA LYS A 15 -7.74 0.79 12.27
C LYS A 15 -7.30 -0.36 13.19
N ALA A 16 -7.07 -1.55 12.63
CA ALA A 16 -6.52 -2.69 13.36
C ALA A 16 -5.01 -2.59 13.63
N GLY A 17 -4.32 -1.54 13.16
CA GLY A 17 -2.87 -1.39 13.29
C GLY A 17 -2.06 -2.41 12.46
N ARG A 18 -2.68 -2.99 11.43
CA ARG A 18 -2.08 -4.04 10.57
C ARG A 18 -1.77 -3.53 9.16
N CYS A 19 -1.77 -2.21 8.96
CA CYS A 19 -1.42 -1.58 7.70
C CYS A 19 -0.24 -0.63 7.90
N ALA A 20 0.76 -0.73 7.05
CA ALA A 20 1.90 0.19 6.98
C ALA A 20 1.78 1.04 5.71
N SER A 21 2.11 2.33 5.82
CA SER A 21 2.05 3.29 4.71
C SER A 21 3.34 4.07 4.60
N GLY A 22 3.78 4.32 3.37
CA GLY A 22 4.99 5.08 3.08
C GLY A 22 6.10 4.18 2.57
N GLU A 23 6.92 4.71 1.66
CA GLU A 23 7.91 3.92 0.92
C GLU A 23 8.88 3.18 1.86
N MET A 24 9.45 3.88 2.84
CA MET A 24 10.43 3.30 3.77
C MET A 24 9.82 2.23 4.69
N MET A 25 8.59 2.46 5.18
CA MET A 25 7.90 1.47 6.02
C MET A 25 7.59 0.21 5.21
N THR A 26 7.00 0.37 4.02
CA THR A 26 6.66 -0.77 3.16
C THR A 26 7.91 -1.57 2.78
N GLU A 27 9.03 -0.91 2.50
CA GLU A 27 10.31 -1.59 2.30
C GLU A 27 10.77 -2.40 3.50
N SER A 28 10.78 -1.79 4.69
CA SER A 28 11.22 -2.45 5.91
C SER A 28 10.34 -3.67 6.24
N GLU A 29 9.01 -3.52 6.13
CA GLU A 29 8.04 -4.62 6.34
C GLU A 29 8.21 -5.74 5.30
N THR A 30 8.52 -5.40 4.04
CA THR A 30 8.75 -6.39 2.99
C THR A 30 10.05 -7.15 3.23
N LYS A 31 11.13 -6.44 3.57
CA LYS A 31 12.45 -7.03 3.85
C LYS A 31 12.45 -7.89 5.12
N SER A 32 11.68 -7.50 6.14
CA SER A 32 11.51 -8.27 7.38
C SER A 32 10.55 -9.46 7.24
N GLY A 33 9.91 -9.64 6.08
CA GLY A 33 8.96 -10.74 5.83
C GLY A 33 7.61 -10.56 6.54
N ARG A 34 7.34 -9.39 7.11
CA ARG A 34 6.06 -9.07 7.77
C ARG A 34 4.99 -8.64 6.77
N ALA A 35 5.38 -8.03 5.65
CA ALA A 35 4.45 -7.67 4.59
C ALA A 35 3.89 -8.91 3.89
N ARG A 36 2.57 -9.07 3.92
CA ARG A 36 1.85 -10.15 3.22
C ARG A 36 1.24 -9.73 1.90
N LEU A 37 1.12 -8.42 1.68
CA LEU A 37 0.53 -7.80 0.51
C LEU A 37 1.10 -6.38 0.37
N VAL A 38 1.46 -5.99 -0.84
CA VAL A 38 1.86 -4.61 -1.17
C VAL A 38 0.87 -4.03 -2.17
N ILE A 39 0.35 -2.84 -1.86
CA ILE A 39 -0.52 -2.08 -2.75
C ILE A 39 0.24 -0.83 -3.19
N ILE A 40 0.29 -0.57 -4.49
CA ILE A 40 0.90 0.62 -5.08
C ILE A 40 -0.17 1.44 -5.76
N ALA A 41 -0.11 2.75 -5.56
CA ALA A 41 -0.97 3.68 -6.26
C ALA A 41 -0.68 3.68 -7.77
N SER A 42 -1.70 3.78 -8.61
CA SER A 42 -1.56 3.81 -10.07
C SER A 42 -0.77 5.02 -10.57
N ASP A 43 -0.86 6.14 -9.85
CA ASP A 43 -0.14 7.41 -10.07
C ASP A 43 1.24 7.46 -9.38
N ALA A 44 1.71 6.34 -8.81
CA ALA A 44 3.09 6.23 -8.35
C ALA A 44 4.07 6.33 -9.53
N SER A 45 5.27 6.84 -9.28
CA SER A 45 6.31 6.94 -10.30
C SER A 45 6.70 5.55 -10.83
N GLU A 46 7.09 5.47 -12.10
CA GLU A 46 7.55 4.20 -12.70
C GLU A 46 8.77 3.63 -11.97
N ASN A 47 9.66 4.50 -11.46
CA ASN A 47 10.79 4.10 -10.64
C ASN A 47 10.33 3.40 -9.35
N THR A 48 9.33 3.96 -8.66
CA THR A 48 8.75 3.36 -7.46
C THR A 48 8.09 2.01 -7.78
N LYS A 49 7.27 1.94 -8.84
CA LYS A 49 6.63 0.69 -9.27
C LYS A 49 7.65 -0.41 -9.56
N LYS A 50 8.71 -0.08 -10.31
CA LYS A 50 9.79 -1.02 -10.64
C LYS A 50 10.49 -1.52 -9.38
N LYS A 51 10.92 -0.60 -8.51
CA LYS A 51 11.60 -0.91 -7.24
C LYS A 51 10.79 -1.89 -6.37
N PHE A 52 9.51 -1.60 -6.15
CA PHE A 52 8.66 -2.49 -5.36
C PHE A 52 8.34 -3.79 -6.07
N ARG A 53 8.22 -3.80 -7.40
CA ARG A 53 8.00 -5.03 -8.18
C ARG A 53 9.18 -5.99 -8.05
N ASP A 54 10.41 -5.48 -8.17
CA ASP A 54 11.63 -6.28 -8.03
C ASP A 54 11.77 -6.82 -6.60
N MET A 55 11.54 -5.97 -5.60
CA MET A 55 11.56 -6.36 -4.19
C MET A 55 10.49 -7.41 -3.86
N CYS A 56 9.23 -7.17 -4.24
CA CYS A 56 8.13 -8.10 -3.98
C CYS A 56 8.36 -9.44 -4.70
N LYS A 57 8.94 -9.44 -5.91
CA LYS A 57 9.34 -10.66 -6.62
C LYS A 57 10.41 -11.45 -5.86
N PHE A 58 11.41 -10.77 -5.30
CA PHE A 58 12.48 -11.40 -4.53
C PHE A 58 11.95 -12.00 -3.20
N TYR A 59 11.19 -11.23 -2.43
CA TYR A 59 10.62 -11.66 -1.14
C TYR A 59 9.34 -12.50 -1.28
N LYS A 60 8.89 -12.80 -2.51
CA LYS A 60 7.66 -13.55 -2.83
C LYS A 60 6.40 -12.98 -2.17
N VAL A 61 6.30 -11.64 -2.15
CA VAL A 61 5.12 -10.92 -1.65
C VAL A 61 4.24 -10.51 -2.83
N PRO A 62 2.92 -10.76 -2.79
CA PRO A 62 2.01 -10.31 -3.84
C PRO A 62 1.91 -8.77 -3.88
N ILE A 63 1.88 -8.25 -5.10
CA ILE A 63 1.85 -6.82 -5.40
C ILE A 63 0.64 -6.49 -6.28
N TYR A 64 -0.11 -5.45 -5.92
CA TYR A 64 -1.25 -4.95 -6.69
C TYR A 64 -1.14 -3.46 -6.92
N ILE A 65 -1.56 -3.01 -8.10
CA ILE A 65 -1.70 -1.58 -8.41
C ILE A 65 -3.19 -1.25 -8.29
N TYR A 66 -3.55 -0.38 -7.36
CA TYR A 66 -4.95 -0.08 -7.08
C TYR A 66 -5.12 1.32 -6.47
N GLY A 67 -6.06 2.09 -7.03
CA GLY A 67 -6.35 3.47 -6.60
C GLY A 67 -5.22 4.45 -6.89
N ASP A 68 -5.53 5.73 -6.77
CA ASP A 68 -4.54 6.81 -6.72
C ASP A 68 -4.08 7.08 -5.27
N LYS A 69 -2.99 7.85 -5.11
CA LYS A 69 -2.42 8.20 -3.80
C LYS A 69 -3.43 8.87 -2.89
N ASP A 70 -4.26 9.77 -3.40
CA ASP A 70 -5.26 10.50 -2.61
C ASP A 70 -6.36 9.56 -2.11
N THR A 71 -6.91 8.72 -2.99
CA THR A 71 -7.92 7.72 -2.65
C THR A 71 -7.42 6.73 -1.61
N LEU A 72 -6.19 6.23 -1.77
CA LEU A 72 -5.57 5.34 -0.78
C LEU A 72 -5.31 6.07 0.54
N GLY A 73 -4.79 7.30 0.50
CA GLY A 73 -4.53 8.12 1.69
C GLY A 73 -5.81 8.38 2.49
N HIS A 74 -6.88 8.76 1.81
CA HIS A 74 -8.19 8.97 2.40
C HIS A 74 -8.75 7.68 3.02
N ALA A 75 -8.66 6.54 2.31
CA ALA A 75 -9.10 5.25 2.83
C ALA A 75 -8.33 4.82 4.09
N MET A 76 -7.06 5.20 4.21
CA MET A 76 -6.24 4.95 5.39
C MET A 76 -6.49 5.95 6.53
N GLY A 77 -7.38 6.93 6.37
CA GLY A 77 -7.55 8.02 7.34
C GLY A 77 -6.27 8.85 7.52
N LYS A 78 -5.36 8.76 6.55
CA LYS A 78 -4.17 9.61 6.42
C LYS A 78 -4.47 10.60 5.31
N GLU A 79 -5.43 11.48 5.58
CA GLU A 79 -5.46 12.76 4.87
C GLU A 79 -4.07 13.37 4.99
N PHE A 80 -3.56 13.87 3.86
CA PHE A 80 -2.29 14.54 3.73
C PHE A 80 -2.06 15.43 4.96
N ARG A 81 -1.24 14.98 5.90
CA ARG A 81 -0.73 15.86 6.94
C ARG A 81 0.38 16.62 6.23
N ALA A 82 0.10 17.89 5.96
CA ALA A 82 1.05 18.85 5.42
C ALA A 82 2.42 18.76 6.10
#